data_AF-A0A935CRQ4-F1
#
_entry.id   AF-A0A935CRQ4-F1
#
_cell.length_a   1.000
_cell.length_b   1.000
_cell.length_c   1.000
_cell.angle_alpha   90.00
_cell.angle_beta   90.00
_cell.angle_gamma   90.00
#
_symmetry.space_group_name_H-M   'P 1'
#
loop_
_entity.id
_entity.type
_entity.pdbx_description
1 polymer ?
#
loop_
_entity_poly.entity_id
_entity_poly.type
_entity_poly.pdbx_seq_one_letter_code
_entity_poly.pdbx_strand_id
1 'polypeptide(L)'
;MADQWDLAPRVATLHAVLVKQAAPAYLFGRLFVALMALIAVALALLGYWVPTLLLLPLFVAGLLLFRRDVTPERTFNVLLIFTGLLVAFGAEFVFLKDFLCGCSADGKTVGDFYRMNTLFKFYTQVWVLLGLGAAAALPTLWEALNKRFSAGWRVAWSAIFVVLMASVLVFPLIGTPRRVDDRFPGTRPAIGTLDGMAFMTVGVYTWPDQNNQIHLQYDYDAIQWLLDNVKGNPVVAEGRIDYYREGGMRVASFTGLPSLLGAHQGEQRYSFLVGPRENDAREFFTTADIARTQDLIQRINIRYIYVGHLERTVYPAEGIAKFEQMTQQGLLSVAYRNQEVTIYLAP
;
A
#
# COMPACT_ATOMS: atom_id res chain seq x y z
N MET A 1 -35.61 -15.49 45.63
CA MET A 1 -36.25 -14.48 44.77
C MET A 1 -35.12 -13.76 44.03
N ALA A 2 -35.05 -13.99 42.72
CA ALA A 2 -33.88 -13.74 41.89
C ALA A 2 -33.58 -12.25 41.68
N ASP A 3 -32.28 -11.95 41.66
CA ASP A 3 -31.63 -10.70 41.33
C ASP A 3 -31.95 -10.25 39.89
N GLN A 4 -33.07 -9.54 39.73
CA GLN A 4 -33.43 -8.85 38.49
C GLN A 4 -32.85 -7.43 38.49
N TRP A 5 -31.58 -7.32 38.11
CA TRP A 5 -30.88 -6.04 37.91
C TRP A 5 -31.14 -5.44 36.51
N ASP A 6 -31.89 -6.15 35.67
CA ASP A 6 -31.97 -5.91 34.22
C ASP A 6 -33.23 -5.11 33.81
N LEU A 7 -34.07 -4.72 34.78
CA LEU A 7 -35.30 -3.97 34.52
C LEU A 7 -35.01 -2.47 34.37
N ALA A 8 -35.17 -1.96 33.15
CA ALA A 8 -35.09 -0.54 32.76
C ALA A 8 -35.61 0.49 33.79
N PRO A 9 -36.75 0.29 34.49
CA PRO A 9 -37.22 1.25 35.50
C PRO A 9 -36.23 1.48 36.65
N ARG A 10 -35.40 0.49 37.02
CA ARG A 10 -34.42 0.63 38.11
C ARG A 10 -33.15 1.37 37.69
N VAL A 11 -32.83 1.42 36.39
CA VAL A 11 -31.75 2.27 35.85
C VAL A 11 -32.10 3.75 36.03
N ALA A 12 -33.36 4.12 35.81
CA ALA A 12 -33.84 5.48 36.08
C ALA A 12 -33.79 5.80 37.59
N THR A 13 -34.11 4.84 38.47
CA THR A 13 -34.03 5.02 39.93
C THR A 13 -32.58 5.14 40.42
N LEU A 14 -31.67 4.28 39.94
CA LEU A 14 -30.23 4.35 40.23
C LEU A 14 -29.62 5.65 39.69
N HIS A 15 -30.01 6.07 38.50
CA HIS A 15 -29.60 7.34 37.91
C HIS A 15 -30.05 8.52 38.79
N ALA A 16 -31.31 8.53 39.23
CA ALA A 16 -31.85 9.57 40.11
C ALA A 16 -31.17 9.61 41.49
N VAL A 17 -30.71 8.47 42.01
CA VAL A 17 -30.01 8.39 43.31
C VAL A 17 -28.53 8.77 43.19
N LEU A 18 -27.87 8.42 42.07
CA LEU A 18 -26.44 8.62 41.86
C LEU A 18 -26.09 9.98 41.23
N VAL A 19 -26.99 10.55 40.43
CA VAL A 19 -26.80 11.87 39.80
C VAL A 19 -27.51 12.93 40.63
N LYS A 20 -26.82 13.40 41.67
CA LYS A 20 -27.38 14.34 42.65
C LYS A 20 -27.54 15.79 42.15
N GLN A 21 -26.87 16.15 41.05
CA GLN A 21 -27.07 17.43 40.33
C GLN A 21 -26.86 17.22 38.84
N ALA A 22 -27.94 17.04 38.08
CA ALA A 22 -27.88 17.07 36.62
C ALA A 22 -27.67 18.53 36.18
N ALA A 23 -26.42 18.98 36.12
CA ALA A 23 -26.09 20.24 35.47
C ALA A 23 -26.69 20.24 34.04
N PRO A 24 -27.12 21.39 33.48
CA PRO A 24 -27.66 21.44 32.12
C PRO A 24 -26.78 20.70 31.09
N ALA A 25 -25.45 20.84 31.22
CA ALA A 25 -24.45 20.14 30.40
C ALA A 25 -24.58 18.60 30.42
N TYR A 26 -25.00 18.02 31.56
CA TYR A 26 -25.22 16.57 31.69
C TYR A 26 -26.47 16.11 30.92
N LEU A 27 -27.58 16.85 31.02
CA LEU A 27 -28.81 16.57 30.28
C LEU A 27 -28.61 16.79 28.77
N PHE A 28 -27.96 17.90 28.39
CA PHE A 28 -27.58 18.16 27.00
C PHE A 28 -26.67 17.08 26.44
N GLY A 29 -25.68 16.62 27.21
CA GLY A 29 -24.80 15.52 26.81
C GLY A 29 -25.59 14.23 26.50
N ARG A 30 -26.54 13.84 27.35
CA ARG A 30 -27.37 12.64 27.13
C ARG A 30 -28.29 12.75 25.91
N LEU A 31 -28.99 13.88 25.78
CA LEU A 31 -29.85 14.14 24.62
C LEU A 31 -29.04 14.16 23.33
N PHE A 32 -27.82 14.71 23.38
CA PHE A 32 -26.95 14.78 22.23
C PHE A 32 -26.35 13.41 21.85
N VAL A 33 -26.00 12.53 22.83
CA VAL A 33 -25.67 11.12 22.54
C VAL A 33 -26.83 10.42 21.83
N ALA A 34 -28.07 10.58 22.33
CA ALA A 34 -29.24 9.97 21.72
C ALA A 34 -29.48 10.50 20.29
N LEU A 35 -29.30 11.81 20.08
CA LEU A 35 -29.36 12.42 18.76
C LEU A 35 -28.28 11.85 17.82
N MET A 36 -27.02 11.73 18.26
CA MET A 36 -25.96 11.14 17.45
C MET A 36 -26.25 9.68 17.08
N ALA A 37 -26.85 8.90 18.00
CA ALA A 37 -27.30 7.54 17.71
C ALA A 37 -28.43 7.51 16.66
N LEU A 38 -29.40 8.42 16.74
CA LEU A 38 -30.46 8.55 15.73
C LEU A 38 -29.90 8.95 14.37
N ILE A 39 -28.94 9.88 14.32
CA ILE A 39 -28.25 10.27 13.09
C ILE A 39 -27.47 9.07 12.52
N ALA A 40 -26.78 8.28 13.36
CA ALA A 40 -26.07 7.10 12.90
C ALA A 40 -27.01 6.06 12.27
N VAL A 41 -28.22 5.87 12.84
CA VAL A 41 -29.26 5.02 12.25
C VAL A 41 -29.74 5.58 10.92
N ALA A 42 -30.00 6.89 10.82
CA ALA A 42 -30.39 7.53 9.57
C ALA A 42 -29.32 7.36 8.48
N LEU A 43 -28.04 7.56 8.81
CA LEU A 43 -26.91 7.32 7.91
C LEU A 43 -26.85 5.85 7.44
N ALA A 44 -27.13 4.90 8.32
CA ALA A 44 -27.14 3.48 8.00
C ALA A 44 -28.25 3.14 7.00
N LEU A 45 -29.46 3.68 7.23
CA LEU A 45 -30.61 3.52 6.33
C LEU A 45 -30.36 4.13 4.95
N LEU A 46 -29.54 5.18 4.88
CA LEU A 46 -29.09 5.80 3.63
C LEU A 46 -27.89 5.11 2.99
N GLY A 47 -27.34 4.04 3.59
CA GLY A 47 -26.20 3.27 3.08
C GLY A 47 -24.82 3.83 3.43
N TYR A 48 -24.72 4.87 4.27
CA TYR A 48 -23.46 5.45 4.73
C TYR A 48 -22.86 4.67 5.92
N TRP A 49 -22.50 3.41 5.69
CA TRP A 49 -22.06 2.48 6.73
C TRP A 49 -20.80 2.94 7.49
N VAL A 50 -19.81 3.52 6.79
CA VAL A 50 -18.57 3.97 7.45
C VAL A 50 -18.83 5.16 8.38
N PRO A 51 -19.50 6.26 7.95
CA PRO A 51 -19.93 7.32 8.86
C PRO A 51 -20.76 6.82 10.05
N THR A 52 -21.69 5.87 9.82
CA THR A 52 -22.48 5.26 10.90
C THR A 52 -21.61 4.64 11.98
N LEU A 53 -20.58 3.87 11.60
CA LEU A 53 -19.69 3.20 12.56
C LEU A 53 -18.80 4.17 13.32
N LEU A 54 -18.41 5.29 12.69
CA LEU A 54 -17.46 6.24 13.26
C LEU A 54 -18.12 7.33 14.11
N LEU A 55 -19.37 7.71 13.84
CA LEU A 55 -20.02 8.89 14.43
C LEU A 55 -20.09 8.83 15.95
N LEU A 56 -20.59 7.71 16.50
CA LEU A 56 -20.75 7.57 17.95
C LEU A 56 -19.39 7.52 18.68
N PRO A 57 -18.40 6.70 18.26
CA PRO A 57 -17.05 6.73 18.85
C PRO A 57 -16.40 8.11 18.77
N LEU A 58 -16.49 8.79 17.62
CA LEU A 58 -15.93 10.12 17.42
C LEU A 58 -16.50 11.10 18.44
N PHE A 59 -17.83 11.09 18.59
CA PHE A 59 -18.51 11.96 19.51
C PHE A 59 -18.16 11.67 20.97
N VAL A 60 -18.15 10.39 21.38
CA VAL A 60 -17.76 9.98 22.74
C VAL A 60 -16.32 10.41 23.03
N ALA A 61 -15.39 10.21 22.10
CA ALA A 61 -14.01 10.68 22.25
C ALA A 61 -13.95 12.21 22.41
N GLY A 62 -14.76 12.95 21.64
CA GLY A 62 -14.88 14.40 21.79
C GLY A 62 -15.39 14.84 23.17
N LEU A 63 -16.41 14.18 23.72
CA LEU A 63 -16.88 14.44 25.08
C LEU A 63 -15.81 14.17 26.14
N LEU A 64 -15.03 13.11 25.96
CA LEU A 64 -13.97 12.73 26.90
C LEU A 64 -12.84 13.77 26.97
N LEU A 65 -12.62 14.56 25.91
CA LEU A 65 -11.65 15.66 25.92
C LEU A 65 -12.04 16.82 26.85
N PHE A 66 -13.33 16.98 27.18
CA PHE A 66 -13.79 18.03 28.10
C PHE A 66 -13.67 17.65 29.57
N ARG A 67 -13.20 16.43 29.88
CA ARG A 67 -12.95 16.00 31.26
C ARG A 67 -11.78 16.79 31.86
N ARG A 68 -12.03 17.45 32.98
CA ARG A 68 -11.02 18.21 33.74
C ARG A 68 -10.36 17.40 34.84
N ASP A 69 -10.87 16.21 35.12
CA ASP A 69 -10.49 15.32 36.23
C ASP A 69 -9.53 14.19 35.80
N VAL A 70 -8.81 14.36 34.69
CA VAL A 70 -7.93 13.33 34.10
C VAL A 70 -6.50 13.84 33.92
N THR A 71 -5.55 12.92 33.95
CA THR A 71 -4.14 13.25 33.77
C THR A 71 -3.85 13.66 32.31
N PRO A 72 -2.83 14.48 32.05
CA PRO A 72 -2.46 14.91 30.70
C PRO A 72 -2.22 13.75 29.73
N GLU A 73 -1.65 12.64 30.20
CA GLU A 73 -1.37 11.45 29.39
C GLU A 73 -2.66 10.79 28.89
N ARG A 74 -3.70 10.74 29.73
CA ARG A 74 -5.02 10.21 29.34
C ARG A 74 -5.71 11.15 28.35
N THR A 75 -5.61 12.45 28.55
CA THR A 75 -6.14 13.45 27.61
C THR A 75 -5.44 13.34 26.26
N PHE A 76 -4.11 13.21 26.24
CA PHE A 76 -3.35 13.00 25.02
C PHE A 76 -3.76 11.71 24.31
N ASN A 77 -3.94 10.61 25.04
CA ASN A 77 -4.43 9.36 24.45
C ASN A 77 -5.81 9.51 23.79
N VAL A 78 -6.75 10.17 24.46
CA VAL A 78 -8.08 10.46 23.89
C VAL A 78 -7.96 11.38 22.67
N LEU A 79 -7.04 12.33 22.67
CA LEU A 79 -6.79 13.22 21.54
C LEU A 79 -6.33 12.44 20.31
N LEU A 80 -5.41 11.48 20.46
CA LEU A 80 -4.99 10.60 19.36
C LEU A 80 -6.18 9.84 18.76
N ILE A 81 -7.01 9.23 19.61
CA ILE A 81 -8.20 8.48 19.18
C ILE A 81 -9.20 9.41 18.48
N PHE A 82 -9.50 10.56 19.08
CA PHE A 82 -10.40 11.56 18.53
C PHE A 82 -9.94 12.05 17.16
N THR A 83 -8.67 12.43 17.03
CA THR A 83 -8.11 12.91 15.77
C THR A 83 -8.13 11.82 14.70
N GLY A 84 -7.77 10.58 15.04
CA GLY A 84 -7.85 9.45 14.10
C GLY A 84 -9.27 9.21 13.59
N LEU A 85 -10.26 9.21 14.50
CA LEU A 85 -11.68 9.06 14.15
C LEU A 85 -12.19 10.25 13.32
N LEU A 86 -11.76 11.47 13.64
CA LEU A 86 -12.16 12.68 12.93
C LEU A 86 -11.64 12.68 11.50
N VAL A 87 -10.38 12.31 11.29
CA VAL A 87 -9.77 12.22 9.96
C VAL A 87 -10.45 11.11 9.14
N ALA A 88 -10.71 9.94 9.74
CA ALA A 88 -11.41 8.86 9.08
C ALA A 88 -12.84 9.27 8.65
N PHE A 89 -13.58 9.92 9.55
CA PHE A 89 -14.92 10.43 9.27
C PHE A 89 -14.89 11.53 8.20
N GLY A 90 -13.94 12.47 8.28
CA GLY A 90 -13.79 13.55 7.32
C GLY A 90 -13.50 13.07 5.90
N ALA A 91 -12.68 12.02 5.76
CA ALA A 91 -12.34 11.42 4.46
C ALA A 91 -13.54 10.76 3.74
N GLU A 92 -14.65 10.49 4.44
CA GLU A 92 -15.89 10.01 3.83
C GLU A 92 -16.66 11.12 3.10
N PHE A 93 -16.48 12.38 3.50
CA PHE A 93 -17.22 13.52 2.96
C PHE A 93 -16.35 14.49 2.17
N VAL A 94 -15.05 14.52 2.45
CA VAL A 94 -14.09 15.43 1.84
C VAL A 94 -12.97 14.62 1.19
N PHE A 95 -12.78 14.85 -0.11
CA PHE A 95 -11.66 14.29 -0.85
C PHE A 95 -10.99 15.35 -1.73
N LEU A 96 -9.71 15.16 -1.98
CA LEU A 96 -8.95 15.97 -2.91
C LEU A 96 -9.19 15.46 -4.35
N LYS A 97 -9.74 16.31 -5.22
CA LYS A 97 -9.85 16.03 -6.65
C LYS A 97 -8.46 16.06 -7.28
N ASP A 98 -7.97 14.91 -7.71
CA ASP A 98 -6.70 14.78 -8.42
C ASP A 98 -6.85 13.99 -9.74
N PHE A 99 -5.73 13.59 -10.35
CA PHE A 99 -5.72 12.87 -11.63
C PHE A 99 -6.40 11.49 -11.57
N LEU A 100 -6.57 10.90 -10.38
CA LEU A 100 -7.32 9.66 -10.17
C LEU A 100 -8.81 9.91 -9.95
N CYS A 101 -9.27 11.18 -9.89
CA CYS A 101 -10.69 11.48 -9.71
C CYS A 101 -11.55 10.72 -10.74
N GLY A 102 -11.08 10.62 -11.99
CA GLY A 102 -11.93 10.19 -13.11
C GLY A 102 -13.14 11.13 -13.30
N CYS A 103 -13.03 12.37 -12.82
CA CYS A 103 -14.09 13.35 -12.86
C CYS A 103 -14.46 13.70 -14.31
N SER A 104 -15.76 13.77 -14.63
CA SER A 104 -16.21 14.34 -15.91
C SER A 104 -15.79 15.81 -16.06
N ALA A 105 -15.73 16.29 -17.31
CA ALA A 105 -15.40 17.69 -17.60
C ALA A 105 -16.38 18.68 -16.95
N ASP A 106 -17.66 18.30 -16.80
CA ASP A 106 -18.68 19.07 -16.09
C ASP A 106 -18.69 18.85 -14.56
N GLY A 107 -17.81 17.97 -14.05
CA GLY A 107 -17.63 17.70 -12.63
C GLY A 107 -18.78 16.97 -11.95
N LYS A 108 -19.77 16.46 -12.69
CA LYS A 108 -20.96 15.81 -12.12
C LYS A 108 -20.77 14.35 -11.79
N THR A 109 -19.82 13.68 -12.45
CA THR A 109 -19.48 12.29 -12.17
C THR A 109 -18.05 12.16 -11.73
N VAL A 110 -17.79 11.12 -10.94
CA VAL A 110 -16.45 10.72 -10.47
C VAL A 110 -16.23 9.26 -10.85
N GLY A 111 -14.99 8.86 -11.07
CA GLY A 111 -14.61 7.49 -11.40
C GLY A 111 -14.43 6.62 -10.14
N ASP A 112 -14.18 5.33 -10.33
CA ASP A 112 -14.12 4.35 -9.22
C ASP A 112 -13.01 4.66 -8.20
N PHE A 113 -11.94 5.34 -8.62
CA PHE A 113 -10.77 5.65 -7.79
C PHE A 113 -10.79 7.07 -7.22
N TYR A 114 -11.95 7.75 -7.23
CA TYR A 114 -12.02 9.19 -7.06
C TYR A 114 -11.40 9.76 -5.77
N ARG A 115 -11.36 8.95 -4.71
CA ARG A 115 -10.80 9.30 -3.41
C ARG A 115 -9.56 8.50 -3.04
N MET A 116 -8.98 7.75 -3.97
CA MET A 116 -7.90 6.78 -3.68
C MET A 116 -6.71 7.42 -2.97
N ASN A 117 -6.20 8.55 -3.48
CA ASN A 117 -5.08 9.26 -2.84
C ASN A 117 -5.47 9.94 -1.53
N THR A 118 -6.72 10.38 -1.38
CA THR A 118 -7.21 10.93 -0.10
C THR A 118 -7.18 9.82 0.95
N LEU A 119 -7.77 8.66 0.65
CA LEU A 119 -7.73 7.51 1.55
C LEU A 119 -6.29 7.12 1.85
N PHE A 120 -5.47 6.88 0.84
CA PHE A 120 -4.09 6.43 1.02
C PHE A 120 -3.26 7.36 1.92
N LYS A 121 -3.30 8.68 1.68
CA LYS A 121 -2.50 9.66 2.43
C LYS A 121 -3.00 9.87 3.85
N PHE A 122 -4.32 9.96 4.05
CA PHE A 122 -4.89 10.26 5.37
C PHE A 122 -5.05 9.01 6.24
N TYR A 123 -5.41 7.86 5.66
CA TYR A 123 -5.61 6.63 6.45
C TYR A 123 -4.31 6.10 7.05
N THR A 124 -3.16 6.36 6.41
CA THR A 124 -1.86 6.07 7.04
C THR A 124 -1.75 6.75 8.41
N GLN A 125 -2.19 8.01 8.52
CA GLN A 125 -2.21 8.74 9.79
C GLN A 125 -3.27 8.21 10.74
N VAL A 126 -4.47 7.88 10.23
CA VAL A 126 -5.54 7.25 11.02
C VAL A 126 -5.03 5.97 11.69
N TRP A 127 -4.35 5.09 10.96
CA TRP A 127 -3.83 3.84 11.49
C TRP A 127 -2.80 4.04 12.58
N VAL A 128 -1.86 4.98 12.40
CA VAL A 128 -0.84 5.30 13.42
C VAL A 128 -1.50 5.87 14.68
N LEU A 129 -2.40 6.86 14.53
CA LEU A 129 -3.07 7.51 15.66
C LEU A 129 -3.95 6.54 16.45
N LEU A 130 -4.80 5.77 15.75
CA LEU A 130 -5.67 4.78 16.38
C LEU A 130 -4.89 3.60 16.94
N GLY A 131 -3.81 3.17 16.28
CA GLY A 131 -2.95 2.08 16.75
C GLY A 131 -2.26 2.42 18.06
N LEU A 132 -1.62 3.59 18.14
CA LEU A 132 -1.01 4.08 19.38
C LEU A 132 -2.06 4.33 20.47
N GLY A 133 -3.19 4.95 20.09
CA GLY A 133 -4.29 5.23 21.00
C GLY A 133 -4.90 3.97 21.62
N ALA A 134 -5.13 2.95 20.80
CA ALA A 134 -5.63 1.65 21.24
C ALA A 134 -4.61 0.93 22.12
N ALA A 135 -3.33 0.91 21.76
CA ALA A 135 -2.28 0.28 22.55
C ALA A 135 -2.17 0.86 23.97
N ALA A 136 -2.29 2.18 24.10
CA ALA A 136 -2.27 2.85 25.40
C ALA A 136 -3.60 2.69 26.18
N ALA A 137 -4.75 2.67 25.49
CA ALA A 137 -6.06 2.52 26.13
C ALA A 137 -6.32 1.09 26.63
N LEU A 138 -5.86 0.07 25.90
CA LEU A 138 -6.27 -1.32 26.08
C LEU A 138 -6.01 -1.86 27.51
N PRO A 139 -4.83 -1.67 28.15
CA PRO A 139 -4.60 -2.17 29.51
C PRO A 139 -5.56 -1.54 30.53
N THR A 140 -5.81 -0.24 30.41
CA THR A 140 -6.72 0.49 31.32
C THR A 140 -8.17 0.06 31.14
N LEU A 141 -8.59 -0.20 29.89
CA LEU A 141 -9.91 -0.74 29.58
C LEU A 141 -10.06 -2.16 30.14
N TRP A 142 -9.04 -3.00 29.96
CA TRP A 142 -9.03 -4.38 30.44
C TRP A 142 -9.16 -4.45 31.97
N GLU A 143 -8.41 -3.61 32.69
CA GLU A 143 -8.49 -3.50 34.15
C GLU A 143 -9.88 -3.01 34.60
N ALA A 144 -10.44 -2.00 33.95
CA ALA A 144 -11.76 -1.47 34.27
C ALA A 144 -12.86 -2.51 34.04
N LEU A 145 -12.78 -3.29 32.96
CA LEU A 145 -13.71 -4.38 32.66
C LEU A 145 -13.66 -5.47 33.74
N ASN A 146 -12.44 -5.87 34.14
CA ASN A 146 -12.24 -6.86 35.20
C ASN A 146 -12.72 -6.41 36.58
N LYS A 147 -12.71 -5.11 36.87
CA LYS A 147 -13.19 -4.59 38.16
C LYS A 147 -14.69 -4.36 38.20
N ARG A 148 -15.29 -3.90 37.09
CA ARG A 148 -16.65 -3.34 37.08
C ARG A 148 -17.72 -4.27 36.54
N PHE A 149 -17.37 -5.26 35.71
CA PHE A 149 -18.36 -6.10 35.03
C PHE A 149 -18.36 -7.54 35.58
N SER A 150 -19.46 -8.25 35.42
CA SER A 150 -19.58 -9.66 35.81
C SER A 150 -18.69 -10.56 34.92
N ALA A 151 -18.41 -11.79 35.38
CA ALA A 151 -17.58 -12.74 34.63
C ALA A 151 -18.11 -13.00 33.20
N GLY A 152 -19.43 -13.11 33.03
CA GLY A 152 -20.05 -13.31 31.71
C GLY A 152 -19.73 -12.20 30.71
N TRP A 153 -19.82 -10.94 31.12
CA TRP A 153 -19.47 -9.79 30.27
C TRP A 153 -17.99 -9.73 29.92
N ARG A 154 -17.11 -10.10 30.86
CA ARG A 154 -15.67 -10.17 30.61
C ARG A 154 -15.34 -11.22 29.55
N VAL A 155 -15.95 -12.40 29.67
CA VAL A 155 -15.77 -13.49 28.69
C VAL A 155 -16.31 -13.07 27.33
N ALA A 156 -17.52 -12.50 27.27
CA ALA A 156 -18.11 -12.03 26.03
C ALA A 156 -17.25 -10.97 25.33
N TRP A 157 -16.80 -9.95 26.07
CA TRP A 157 -15.95 -8.90 25.50
C TRP A 157 -14.58 -9.44 25.07
N SER A 158 -13.96 -10.33 25.86
CA SER A 158 -12.68 -10.95 25.50
C SER A 158 -12.80 -11.82 24.25
N ALA A 159 -13.88 -12.58 24.12
CA ALA A 159 -14.17 -13.38 22.95
C ALA A 159 -14.33 -12.50 21.70
N ILE A 160 -15.11 -11.42 21.79
CA ILE A 160 -15.26 -10.44 20.70
C ILE A 160 -13.91 -9.83 20.33
N PHE A 161 -13.11 -9.42 21.31
CA PHE A 161 -11.78 -8.87 21.08
C PHE A 161 -10.87 -9.86 20.33
N VAL A 162 -10.83 -11.13 20.77
CA VAL A 162 -10.04 -12.19 20.12
C VAL A 162 -10.53 -12.43 18.69
N VAL A 163 -11.84 -12.47 18.46
CA VAL A 163 -12.41 -12.62 17.11
C VAL A 163 -12.03 -11.45 16.21
N LEU A 164 -12.13 -10.21 16.69
CA LEU A 164 -11.72 -9.03 15.93
C LEU A 164 -10.22 -9.06 15.64
N MET A 165 -9.38 -9.43 16.62
CA MET A 165 -7.93 -9.56 16.42
C MET A 165 -7.59 -10.65 15.40
N ALA A 166 -8.25 -11.81 15.47
CA ALA A 166 -8.10 -12.89 14.50
C ALA A 166 -8.55 -12.46 13.10
N SER A 167 -9.58 -11.61 12.99
CA SER A 167 -10.05 -11.08 11.70
C SER A 167 -9.00 -10.24 10.97
N VAL A 168 -8.10 -9.56 11.71
CA VAL A 168 -6.98 -8.82 11.13
C VAL A 168 -6.01 -9.75 10.40
N LEU A 169 -5.89 -11.01 10.84
CA LEU A 169 -5.02 -12.02 10.23
C LEU A 169 -5.60 -12.62 8.94
N VAL A 170 -6.87 -12.36 8.61
CA VAL A 170 -7.51 -12.90 7.39
C VAL A 170 -6.75 -12.46 6.13
N PHE A 171 -6.37 -11.18 6.05
CA PHE A 171 -5.65 -10.69 4.87
C PHE A 171 -4.27 -11.34 4.68
N PRO A 172 -3.34 -11.35 5.67
CA PRO A 172 -2.05 -11.98 5.47
C PRO A 172 -2.14 -13.50 5.27
N LEU A 173 -3.11 -14.20 5.87
CA LEU A 173 -3.23 -15.65 5.76
C LEU A 173 -3.96 -16.11 4.49
N ILE A 174 -4.98 -15.39 4.05
CA ILE A 174 -5.85 -15.80 2.91
C ILE A 174 -5.63 -14.88 1.70
N GLY A 175 -5.54 -13.58 1.94
CA GLY A 175 -5.34 -12.58 0.89
C GLY A 175 -3.98 -12.72 0.20
N THR A 176 -2.90 -12.87 0.96
CA THR A 176 -1.55 -12.96 0.39
C THR A 176 -1.39 -14.14 -0.57
N PRO A 177 -1.71 -15.40 -0.22
CA PRO A 177 -1.59 -16.52 -1.17
C PRO A 177 -2.40 -16.30 -2.44
N ARG A 178 -3.63 -15.78 -2.30
CA ARG A 178 -4.51 -15.50 -3.46
C ARG A 178 -3.91 -14.45 -4.39
N ARG A 179 -3.34 -13.37 -3.86
CA ARG A 179 -2.66 -12.34 -4.66
C ARG A 179 -1.40 -12.86 -5.33
N VAL A 180 -0.68 -13.78 -4.69
CA VAL A 180 0.45 -14.47 -5.32
C VAL A 180 -0.04 -15.37 -6.44
N ASP A 181 -1.14 -16.12 -6.24
CA ASP A 181 -1.75 -16.98 -7.26
C ASP A 181 -2.24 -16.21 -8.49
N ASP A 182 -2.77 -15.00 -8.30
CA ASP A 182 -3.19 -14.13 -9.40
C ASP A 182 -2.03 -13.79 -10.36
N ARG A 183 -0.78 -13.84 -9.88
CA ARG A 183 0.41 -13.42 -10.63
C ARG A 183 1.36 -14.55 -11.01
N PHE A 184 1.58 -15.48 -10.09
CA PHE A 184 2.48 -16.61 -10.22
C PHE A 184 1.70 -17.87 -9.83
N PRO A 185 0.80 -18.38 -10.67
CA PRO A 185 0.06 -19.59 -10.36
C PRO A 185 0.98 -20.82 -10.31
N GLY A 186 0.69 -21.76 -9.41
CA GLY A 186 1.38 -23.05 -9.37
C GLY A 186 2.59 -23.09 -8.43
N THR A 187 3.78 -23.30 -8.98
CA THR A 187 4.99 -23.62 -8.21
C THR A 187 5.36 -22.52 -7.20
N ARG A 188 5.94 -22.92 -6.07
CA ARG A 188 6.36 -22.02 -4.98
C ARG A 188 7.83 -22.23 -4.65
N PRO A 189 8.55 -21.16 -4.28
CA PRO A 189 9.89 -21.30 -3.74
C PRO A 189 9.87 -21.98 -2.37
N ALA A 190 11.04 -22.34 -1.85
CA ALA A 190 11.17 -22.91 -0.51
C ALA A 190 10.59 -21.97 0.56
N ILE A 191 9.80 -22.51 1.49
CA ILE A 191 9.22 -21.77 2.60
C ILE A 191 10.31 -21.43 3.61
N GLY A 192 10.28 -20.21 4.16
CA GLY A 192 11.17 -19.78 5.24
C GLY A 192 12.53 -19.25 4.79
N THR A 193 12.76 -19.05 3.48
CA THR A 193 13.94 -18.36 2.97
C THR A 193 13.87 -16.85 3.21
N LEU A 194 15.04 -16.23 3.41
CA LEU A 194 15.21 -14.77 3.41
C LEU A 194 15.70 -14.25 2.05
N ASP A 195 15.91 -15.13 1.08
CA ASP A 195 16.27 -14.75 -0.28
C ASP A 195 15.06 -14.14 -1.00
N GLY A 196 15.10 -12.83 -1.17
CA GLY A 196 14.06 -12.06 -1.87
C GLY A 196 13.95 -12.37 -3.36
N MET A 197 14.92 -13.05 -3.96
CA MET A 197 14.90 -13.49 -5.36
C MET A 197 14.43 -14.95 -5.52
N ALA A 198 14.23 -15.70 -4.44
CA ALA A 198 13.89 -17.13 -4.52
C ALA A 198 12.66 -17.41 -5.38
N PHE A 199 11.67 -16.51 -5.40
CA PHE A 199 10.48 -16.66 -6.25
C PHE A 199 10.81 -16.69 -7.74
N MET A 200 11.90 -16.03 -8.18
CA MET A 200 12.31 -15.98 -9.58
C MET A 200 12.74 -17.36 -10.08
N THR A 201 13.18 -18.26 -9.20
CA THR A 201 13.62 -19.61 -9.57
C THR A 201 12.48 -20.50 -10.11
N VAL A 202 11.24 -20.15 -9.81
CA VAL A 202 10.05 -20.91 -10.21
C VAL A 202 8.97 -20.05 -10.86
N GLY A 203 9.10 -18.73 -10.75
CA GLY A 203 8.09 -17.77 -11.18
C GLY A 203 7.96 -17.71 -12.70
N VAL A 204 6.73 -17.86 -13.17
CA VAL A 204 6.35 -17.64 -14.55
C VAL A 204 5.14 -16.72 -14.55
N TYR A 205 5.19 -15.68 -15.38
CA TYR A 205 4.05 -14.79 -15.60
C TYR A 205 3.88 -14.50 -17.10
N THR A 206 2.73 -13.98 -17.48
CA THR A 206 2.40 -13.69 -18.88
C THR A 206 2.28 -12.19 -19.12
N TRP A 207 2.95 -11.67 -20.15
CA TRP A 207 2.82 -10.27 -20.58
C TRP A 207 3.29 -10.07 -22.03
N PRO A 208 2.60 -9.25 -22.85
CA PRO A 208 1.38 -8.49 -22.56
C PRO A 208 0.11 -9.33 -22.56
N ASP A 209 0.21 -10.57 -23.02
CA ASP A 209 -0.90 -11.52 -23.13
C ASP A 209 -0.46 -12.93 -22.76
N GLN A 210 -1.42 -13.86 -22.75
CA GLN A 210 -1.23 -15.26 -22.36
C GLN A 210 -0.27 -16.05 -23.26
N ASN A 211 0.02 -15.55 -24.47
CA ASN A 211 0.92 -16.23 -25.41
C ASN A 211 2.40 -15.90 -25.15
N ASN A 212 2.67 -14.90 -24.30
CA ASN A 212 4.01 -14.45 -23.98
C ASN A 212 4.35 -14.81 -22.53
N GLN A 213 4.86 -16.02 -22.33
CA GLN A 213 5.29 -16.51 -21.02
C GLN A 213 6.72 -16.09 -20.71
N ILE A 214 6.90 -15.39 -19.60
CA ILE A 214 8.19 -14.94 -19.10
C ILE A 214 8.59 -15.83 -17.93
N HIS A 215 9.63 -16.64 -18.15
CA HIS A 215 10.23 -17.49 -17.14
C HIS A 215 11.33 -16.72 -16.39
N LEU A 216 11.08 -16.40 -15.12
CA LEU A 216 11.98 -15.57 -14.33
C LEU A 216 13.31 -16.25 -13.97
N GLN A 217 13.42 -17.58 -14.12
CA GLN A 217 14.67 -18.31 -13.84
C GLN A 217 15.83 -17.77 -14.69
N TYR A 218 15.59 -17.42 -15.95
CA TYR A 218 16.65 -16.90 -16.83
C TYR A 218 17.10 -15.50 -16.42
N ASP A 219 16.18 -14.68 -15.90
CA ASP A 219 16.53 -13.39 -15.31
C ASP A 219 17.28 -13.57 -13.98
N TYR A 220 16.87 -14.53 -13.15
CA TYR A 220 17.54 -14.87 -11.90
C TYR A 220 19.01 -15.22 -12.15
N ASP A 221 19.29 -16.12 -13.10
CA ASP A 221 20.67 -16.53 -13.41
C ASP A 221 21.52 -15.36 -13.91
N ALA A 222 20.93 -14.50 -14.75
CA ALA A 222 21.61 -13.33 -15.30
C ALA A 222 21.89 -12.25 -14.23
N ILE A 223 20.93 -12.01 -13.33
CA ILE A 223 21.09 -11.10 -12.19
C ILE A 223 22.14 -11.64 -11.22
N GLN A 224 22.13 -12.94 -10.94
CA GLN A 224 23.15 -13.57 -10.10
C GLN A 224 24.54 -13.40 -10.71
N TRP A 225 24.67 -13.61 -12.02
CA TRP A 225 25.93 -13.35 -12.73
C TRP A 225 26.38 -11.89 -12.59
N LEU A 226 25.46 -10.92 -12.71
CA LEU A 226 25.79 -9.50 -12.52
C LEU A 226 26.30 -9.22 -11.10
N LEU A 227 25.63 -9.75 -10.07
CA LEU A 227 26.02 -9.59 -8.66
C LEU A 227 27.43 -10.16 -8.40
N ASP A 228 27.74 -11.31 -8.98
CA ASP A 228 29.01 -12.00 -8.74
C ASP A 228 30.19 -11.34 -9.49
N ASN A 229 29.95 -10.89 -10.73
CA ASN A 229 31.01 -10.51 -11.67
C ASN A 229 31.19 -9.00 -11.82
N VAL A 230 30.15 -8.20 -11.64
CA VAL A 230 30.23 -6.75 -11.83
C VAL A 230 30.75 -6.08 -10.56
N LYS A 231 31.71 -5.16 -10.72
CA LYS A 231 32.28 -4.35 -9.64
C LYS A 231 32.05 -2.87 -9.92
N GLY A 232 31.90 -2.09 -8.85
CA GLY A 232 31.56 -0.67 -8.93
C GLY A 232 30.09 -0.44 -9.31
N ASN A 233 29.79 0.76 -9.82
CA ASN A 233 28.43 1.17 -10.17
C ASN A 233 28.28 1.51 -11.67
N PRO A 234 28.64 0.60 -12.59
CA PRO A 234 28.44 0.82 -14.02
C PRO A 234 26.95 0.94 -14.36
N VAL A 235 26.61 1.77 -15.35
CA VAL A 235 25.22 1.90 -15.81
C VAL A 235 24.80 0.65 -16.57
N VAL A 236 23.67 0.07 -16.17
CA VAL A 236 22.98 -1.00 -16.89
C VAL A 236 21.79 -0.44 -17.67
N ALA A 237 21.78 -0.66 -18.98
CA ALA A 237 20.63 -0.42 -19.82
C ALA A 237 19.72 -1.63 -19.78
N GLU A 238 18.54 -1.49 -19.19
CA GLU A 238 17.48 -2.50 -19.19
C GLU A 238 16.15 -1.89 -19.63
N GLY A 239 15.19 -2.72 -20.00
CA GLY A 239 13.87 -2.27 -20.40
C GLY A 239 13.13 -1.60 -19.26
N ARG A 240 12.61 -0.39 -19.52
CA ARG A 240 11.68 0.30 -18.62
C ARG A 240 10.26 0.09 -19.11
N ILE A 241 9.44 -0.49 -18.25
CA ILE A 241 7.98 -0.56 -18.39
C ILE A 241 7.37 0.38 -17.35
N ASP A 242 6.15 0.84 -17.61
CA ASP A 242 5.38 1.67 -16.68
C ASP A 242 5.25 1.06 -15.27
N TYR A 243 4.96 1.95 -14.32
CA TYR A 243 4.90 1.68 -12.88
C TYR A 243 4.25 0.35 -12.49
N TYR A 244 4.93 -0.39 -11.60
CA TYR A 244 4.42 -1.61 -10.97
C TYR A 244 4.04 -2.73 -11.97
N ARG A 245 4.50 -2.65 -13.22
CA ARG A 245 4.21 -3.65 -14.25
C ARG A 245 5.38 -4.58 -14.46
N GLU A 246 5.08 -5.88 -14.33
CA GLU A 246 5.83 -6.96 -14.99
C GLU A 246 7.34 -7.01 -14.76
N GLY A 247 7.82 -6.59 -13.60
CA GLY A 247 9.27 -6.58 -13.34
C GLY A 247 10.05 -5.62 -14.27
N GLY A 248 9.41 -4.56 -14.78
CA GLY A 248 10.12 -3.46 -15.40
C GLY A 248 11.17 -2.90 -14.44
N MET A 249 12.40 -2.72 -14.93
CA MET A 249 13.58 -2.38 -14.12
C MET A 249 14.01 -3.41 -13.05
N ARG A 250 13.72 -4.70 -13.24
CA ARG A 250 14.11 -5.77 -12.30
C ARG A 250 15.62 -5.83 -12.08
N VAL A 251 16.44 -5.63 -13.11
CA VAL A 251 17.88 -5.82 -13.03
C VAL A 251 18.50 -4.80 -12.09
N ALA A 252 18.24 -3.50 -12.27
CA ALA A 252 18.73 -2.47 -11.37
C ALA A 252 18.13 -2.60 -9.96
N SER A 253 16.87 -3.02 -9.85
CA SER A 253 16.21 -3.19 -8.55
C SER A 253 16.88 -4.29 -7.70
N PHE A 254 17.30 -5.40 -8.30
CA PHE A 254 17.94 -6.51 -7.58
C PHE A 254 19.46 -6.37 -7.47
N THR A 255 20.13 -5.69 -8.40
CA THR A 255 21.59 -5.53 -8.39
C THR A 255 22.06 -4.25 -7.70
N GLY A 256 21.20 -3.23 -7.58
CA GLY A 256 21.58 -1.89 -7.14
C GLY A 256 22.38 -1.08 -8.17
N LEU A 257 22.60 -1.62 -9.38
CA LEU A 257 23.30 -0.93 -10.45
C LEU A 257 22.48 0.28 -10.95
N PRO A 258 23.11 1.42 -11.29
CA PRO A 258 22.41 2.54 -11.89
C PRO A 258 21.75 2.15 -13.23
N SER A 259 20.49 2.54 -13.43
CA SER A 259 19.76 2.35 -14.70
C SER A 259 19.69 3.65 -15.52
N LEU A 260 19.15 3.57 -16.74
CA LEU A 260 18.93 4.73 -17.61
C LEU A 260 18.01 5.76 -16.94
N LEU A 261 16.88 5.33 -16.37
CA LEU A 261 15.95 6.19 -15.64
C LEU A 261 15.13 5.37 -14.65
N GLY A 262 15.16 5.73 -13.36
CA GLY A 262 14.35 5.06 -12.34
C GLY A 262 12.84 5.33 -12.52
N ALA A 263 12.01 4.34 -12.20
CA ALA A 263 10.55 4.36 -12.35
C ALA A 263 9.92 5.63 -11.77
N HIS A 264 10.29 6.03 -10.55
CA HIS A 264 9.70 7.16 -9.82
C HIS A 264 10.32 8.53 -10.10
N GLN A 265 11.25 8.66 -11.05
CA GLN A 265 11.88 9.96 -11.30
C GLN A 265 10.87 11.03 -11.77
N GLY A 266 9.82 10.62 -12.51
CA GLY A 266 8.74 11.53 -12.92
C GLY A 266 7.84 12.03 -11.79
N GLU A 267 7.77 11.31 -10.67
CA GLU A 267 7.01 11.74 -9.48
C GLU A 267 7.85 12.64 -8.57
N GLN A 268 9.17 12.47 -8.60
CA GLN A 268 10.11 13.16 -7.72
C GLN A 268 10.71 14.44 -8.34
N ARG A 269 10.58 14.60 -9.66
CA ARG A 269 11.21 15.70 -10.42
C ARG A 269 10.28 16.25 -11.48
N TYR A 270 10.54 17.49 -11.88
CA TYR A 270 9.81 18.12 -12.98
C TYR A 270 10.06 17.44 -14.32
N SER A 271 9.05 17.42 -15.18
CA SER A 271 9.08 16.75 -16.49
C SER A 271 10.23 17.20 -17.39
N PHE A 272 10.60 18.48 -17.38
CA PHE A 272 11.71 18.99 -18.20
C PHE A 272 13.09 18.47 -17.75
N LEU A 273 13.22 17.94 -16.53
CA LEU A 273 14.46 17.33 -16.04
C LEU A 273 14.57 15.85 -16.41
N VAL A 274 13.44 15.13 -16.48
CA VAL A 274 13.40 13.67 -16.66
C VAL A 274 13.00 13.25 -18.06
N GLY A 275 12.14 14.03 -18.72
CA GLY A 275 11.59 13.74 -20.04
C GLY A 275 12.65 13.53 -21.13
N PRO A 276 13.72 14.37 -21.21
CA PRO A 276 14.81 14.11 -22.15
C PRO A 276 15.48 12.74 -21.92
N ARG A 277 15.71 12.37 -20.66
CA ARG A 277 16.34 11.10 -20.31
C ARG A 277 15.42 9.90 -20.52
N GLU A 278 14.11 10.09 -20.35
CA GLU A 278 13.09 9.10 -20.71
C GLU A 278 13.05 8.85 -22.22
N ASN A 279 13.14 9.92 -23.02
CA ASN A 279 13.20 9.82 -24.47
C ASN A 279 14.48 9.12 -24.93
N ASP A 280 15.64 9.48 -24.39
CA ASP A 280 16.92 8.82 -24.69
C ASP A 280 16.87 7.33 -24.32
N ALA A 281 16.31 6.98 -23.16
CA ALA A 281 16.17 5.57 -22.72
C ALA A 281 15.24 4.76 -23.63
N ARG A 282 14.12 5.37 -24.08
CA ARG A 282 13.23 4.74 -25.05
C ARG A 282 13.90 4.58 -26.41
N GLU A 283 14.51 5.65 -26.92
CA GLU A 283 15.21 5.65 -28.21
C GLU A 283 16.31 4.58 -28.25
N PHE A 284 17.06 4.42 -27.15
CA PHE A 284 18.12 3.44 -27.01
C PHE A 284 17.68 2.02 -27.36
N PHE A 285 16.47 1.61 -26.98
CA PHE A 285 15.93 0.29 -27.31
C PHE A 285 15.15 0.24 -28.63
N THR A 286 14.58 1.36 -29.09
CA THR A 286 13.73 1.38 -30.29
C THR A 286 14.45 1.68 -31.61
N THR A 287 15.51 2.50 -31.61
CA THR A 287 16.21 2.88 -32.84
C THR A 287 16.96 1.68 -33.44
N ALA A 288 17.00 1.54 -34.75
CA ALA A 288 17.87 0.57 -35.45
C ALA A 288 19.23 1.19 -35.87
N ASP A 289 19.42 2.50 -35.66
CA ASP A 289 20.65 3.21 -36.03
C ASP A 289 21.78 2.91 -35.04
N ILE A 290 22.80 2.21 -35.52
CA ILE A 290 23.99 1.83 -34.72
C ILE A 290 24.78 3.06 -34.29
N ALA A 291 24.97 4.05 -35.16
CA ALA A 291 25.74 5.25 -34.83
C ALA A 291 25.05 6.05 -33.73
N ARG A 292 23.72 6.20 -33.82
CA ARG A 292 22.93 6.82 -32.77
C ARG A 292 22.98 6.02 -31.46
N THR A 293 22.96 4.70 -31.54
CA THR A 293 23.08 3.82 -30.36
C THR A 293 24.44 4.01 -29.67
N GLN A 294 25.54 4.12 -30.43
CA GLN A 294 26.87 4.39 -29.89
C GLN A 294 26.97 5.76 -29.20
N ASP A 295 26.35 6.80 -29.79
CA ASP A 295 26.27 8.13 -29.16
C ASP A 295 25.54 8.05 -27.80
N LEU A 296 24.41 7.33 -27.73
CA LEU A 296 23.68 7.12 -26.47
C LEU A 296 24.49 6.34 -25.44
N ILE A 297 25.23 5.29 -25.85
CA ILE A 297 26.13 4.54 -24.98
C ILE A 297 27.15 5.48 -24.33
N GLN A 298 27.82 6.33 -25.13
CA GLN A 298 28.84 7.24 -24.64
C GLN A 298 28.25 8.33 -23.74
N ARG A 299 27.16 8.97 -24.18
CA ARG A 299 26.53 10.07 -23.44
C ARG A 299 25.95 9.66 -22.09
N ILE A 300 25.37 8.47 -22.01
CA ILE A 300 24.75 7.95 -20.79
C ILE A 300 25.75 7.11 -19.97
N ASN A 301 26.93 6.84 -20.53
CA ASN A 301 27.96 5.99 -19.95
C ASN A 301 27.45 4.57 -19.66
N ILE A 302 26.71 4.01 -20.64
CA ILE A 302 26.17 2.65 -20.57
C ILE A 302 27.32 1.67 -20.65
N ARG A 303 27.44 0.78 -19.67
CA ARG A 303 28.46 -0.27 -19.68
C ARG A 303 27.87 -1.64 -19.99
N TYR A 304 26.72 -1.95 -19.41
CA TYR A 304 26.02 -3.22 -19.62
C TYR A 304 24.69 -2.96 -20.32
N ILE A 305 24.38 -3.80 -21.31
CA ILE A 305 23.10 -3.76 -22.02
C ILE A 305 22.42 -5.10 -21.80
N TYR A 306 21.29 -5.08 -21.11
CA TYR A 306 20.51 -6.24 -20.75
C TYR A 306 19.39 -6.47 -21.76
N VAL A 307 19.35 -7.64 -22.38
CA VAL A 307 18.29 -8.05 -23.31
C VAL A 307 17.75 -9.41 -22.90
N GLY A 308 16.65 -9.41 -22.15
CA GLY A 308 15.88 -10.58 -21.76
C GLY A 308 14.62 -10.78 -22.61
N HIS A 309 13.80 -11.76 -22.23
CA HIS A 309 12.52 -12.02 -22.90
C HIS A 309 11.64 -10.77 -22.91
N LEU A 310 11.55 -10.09 -21.75
CA LEU A 310 10.74 -8.88 -21.59
C LEU A 310 11.13 -7.77 -22.57
N GLU A 311 12.43 -7.50 -22.72
CA GLU A 311 12.92 -6.48 -23.64
C GLU A 311 12.58 -6.82 -25.10
N ARG A 312 12.64 -8.11 -25.48
CA ARG A 312 12.24 -8.57 -26.83
C ARG A 312 10.74 -8.44 -27.08
N THR A 313 9.93 -8.56 -26.03
CA THR A 313 8.47 -8.42 -26.14
C THR A 313 8.04 -6.95 -26.25
N VAL A 314 8.73 -6.05 -25.56
CA VAL A 314 8.31 -4.64 -25.43
C VAL A 314 8.83 -3.74 -26.54
N TYR A 315 10.03 -4.01 -27.06
CA TYR A 315 10.70 -3.14 -28.03
C TYR A 315 10.67 -3.71 -29.45
N PRO A 316 10.76 -2.86 -30.50
CA PRO A 316 10.82 -3.30 -31.89
C PRO A 316 11.96 -4.28 -32.15
N ALA A 317 11.69 -5.31 -32.96
CA ALA A 317 12.64 -6.38 -33.24
C ALA A 317 13.95 -5.87 -33.85
N GLU A 318 13.88 -4.89 -34.75
CA GLU A 318 15.03 -4.23 -35.35
C GLU A 318 15.88 -3.46 -34.33
N GLY A 319 15.23 -2.85 -33.34
CA GLY A 319 15.89 -2.14 -32.25
C GLY A 319 16.64 -3.09 -31.32
N ILE A 320 16.14 -4.31 -31.12
CA ILE A 320 16.83 -5.33 -30.32
C ILE A 320 17.92 -6.05 -31.13
N ALA A 321 17.63 -6.41 -32.39
CA ALA A 321 18.55 -7.14 -33.27
C ALA A 321 19.86 -6.40 -33.53
N LYS A 322 19.85 -5.06 -33.46
CA LYS A 322 21.06 -4.25 -33.64
C LYS A 322 22.18 -4.59 -32.66
N PHE A 323 21.88 -5.02 -31.43
CA PHE A 323 22.93 -5.32 -30.44
C PHE A 323 23.78 -6.53 -30.86
N GLU A 324 23.16 -7.52 -31.52
CA GLU A 324 23.89 -8.63 -32.13
C GLU A 324 24.72 -8.14 -33.33
N GLN A 325 24.18 -7.25 -34.17
CA GLN A 325 24.93 -6.64 -35.28
C GLN A 325 26.14 -5.84 -34.78
N MET A 326 25.97 -5.05 -33.72
CA MET A 326 27.05 -4.29 -33.08
C MET A 326 28.12 -5.23 -32.50
N THR A 327 27.72 -6.39 -31.97
CA THR A 327 28.66 -7.43 -31.51
C THR A 327 29.46 -7.99 -32.68
N GLN A 328 28.82 -8.30 -33.81
CA GLN A 328 29.49 -8.79 -35.02
C GLN A 328 30.45 -7.76 -35.62
N GLN A 329 30.16 -6.47 -35.47
CA GLN A 329 31.03 -5.36 -35.87
C GLN A 329 32.16 -5.06 -34.86
N GLY A 330 32.25 -5.82 -33.75
CA GLY A 330 33.24 -5.60 -32.70
C GLY A 330 33.02 -4.36 -31.85
N LEU A 331 31.83 -3.75 -31.91
CA LEU A 331 31.46 -2.55 -31.15
C LEU A 331 30.98 -2.89 -29.73
N LEU A 332 30.47 -4.11 -29.54
CA LEU A 332 30.07 -4.69 -28.27
C LEU A 332 30.70 -6.07 -28.11
N SER A 333 30.78 -6.56 -26.88
CA SER A 333 31.10 -7.96 -26.59
C SER A 333 29.99 -8.61 -25.77
N VAL A 334 29.86 -9.94 -25.84
CA VAL A 334 28.89 -10.67 -25.01
C VAL A 334 29.54 -10.99 -23.68
N ALA A 335 28.99 -10.44 -22.59
CA ALA A 335 29.49 -10.67 -21.23
C ALA A 335 28.88 -11.94 -20.62
N TYR A 336 27.60 -12.18 -20.91
CA TYR A 336 26.84 -13.31 -20.42
C TYR A 336 25.73 -13.67 -21.40
N ARG A 337 25.43 -14.96 -21.53
CA ARG A 337 24.31 -15.46 -22.33
C ARG A 337 23.76 -16.75 -21.72
N ASN A 338 22.46 -16.79 -21.51
CA ASN A 338 21.70 -18.03 -21.31
C ASN A 338 20.61 -18.14 -22.38
N GLN A 339 19.61 -19.01 -22.17
CA GLN A 339 18.57 -19.29 -23.16
C GLN A 339 17.73 -18.05 -23.53
N GLU A 340 17.35 -17.22 -22.56
CA GLU A 340 16.45 -16.08 -22.80
C GLU A 340 17.13 -14.72 -22.59
N VAL A 341 18.32 -14.66 -22.00
CA VAL A 341 19.00 -13.41 -21.65
C VAL A 341 20.37 -13.33 -22.32
N THR A 342 20.66 -12.19 -22.95
CA THR A 342 22.02 -11.78 -23.32
C THR A 342 22.35 -10.47 -22.63
N ILE A 343 23.54 -10.42 -22.03
CA ILE A 343 24.12 -9.19 -21.50
C ILE A 343 25.30 -8.82 -22.40
N TYR A 344 25.21 -7.66 -23.04
CA TYR A 344 26.29 -7.09 -23.84
C TYR A 344 27.11 -6.11 -22.99
N LEU A 345 28.41 -6.04 -23.27
CA LEU A 345 29.37 -5.15 -22.66
C LEU A 345 29.82 -4.11 -23.70
N ALA A 346 29.58 -2.85 -23.38
CA ALA A 346 30.08 -1.70 -24.12
C ALA A 346 31.56 -1.41 -23.76
N PRO A 347 32.33 -0.80 -24.69
CA PRO A 347 33.77 -0.56 -24.54
C PRO A 347 34.15 0.32 -23.35
#